data_AF-A0A388RZ18-F1
#
_entry.id   AF-A0A388RZ18-F1
#
_cell.length_a   1.000
_cell.length_b   1.000
_cell.length_c   1.000
_cell.angle_alpha   90.00
_cell.angle_beta   90.00
_cell.angle_gamma   90.00
#
_symmetry.space_group_name_H-M   'P 1'
#
loop_
_entity.id
_entity.type
_entity.pdbx_description
1 polymer ?
#
loop_
_entity_poly.entity_id
_entity_poly.type
_entity_poly.pdbx_seq_one_letter_code
_entity_poly.pdbx_strand_id
1 'polypeptide(L)'
;MSRLCPDADAVTCRHLLVPLDETDECMATITGAIELARIAAARITFVHVPRLITVPRDEMSRGRELLGKAESVARALGVPCASAGVAEGDAPAAIPATARKAGCDLVFIGAHGHEAMTRSLVQAALAAGIPVFAMPGHTPVMPVPAIREIRDEHRALSTVLRAWLDMLTAANDRGAGANVQVMRNMIRFIEAFPVARHHPRKQACLYGRLRRRTARTDAELDELERQHERNAQWLGALTEAVERFAAGGPLAELLGKVDHYAQFVWALMGREEGVILPAAQRYLTEADWDKINAAYDSANPVAAPGTRAGGHEDRQFDTLLAFIADLPDADCVARICSRAGNVSVRFS
;
A
#
# COMPACT_ATOMS: atom_id res chain seq x y z
N MET A 1 -6.20 35.09 19.55
CA MET A 1 -4.92 34.79 20.20
C MET A 1 -5.21 33.92 21.42
N SER A 2 -5.27 32.61 21.23
CA SER A 2 -5.47 31.62 22.29
C SER A 2 -4.18 31.48 23.10
N ARG A 3 -4.30 31.60 24.42
CA ARG A 3 -3.16 31.49 25.34
C ARG A 3 -2.64 30.05 25.34
N LEU A 4 -1.35 29.89 25.05
CA LEU A 4 -0.61 28.65 25.29
C LEU A 4 -0.54 28.41 26.80
N CYS A 5 -0.88 27.20 27.22
CA CYS A 5 -0.72 26.75 28.60
C CYS A 5 0.80 26.69 28.92
N PRO A 6 1.30 27.28 30.03
CA PRO A 6 2.74 27.36 30.28
C PRO A 6 3.38 26.05 30.76
N ASP A 7 2.59 25.08 31.23
CA ASP A 7 3.08 23.86 31.91
C ASP A 7 2.69 22.55 31.19
N ALA A 8 2.38 22.61 29.90
CA ALA A 8 2.44 21.39 29.11
C ALA A 8 3.93 21.16 28.83
N ASP A 9 4.59 20.27 29.58
CA ASP A 9 5.88 19.71 29.19
C ASP A 9 5.79 19.41 27.69
N ALA A 10 6.51 20.20 26.88
CA ALA A 10 6.55 19.98 25.46
C ALA A 10 6.98 18.53 25.29
N VAL A 11 6.13 17.69 24.69
CA VAL A 11 6.46 16.27 24.49
C VAL A 11 7.80 16.23 23.75
N THR A 12 8.89 15.99 24.47
CA THR A 12 10.25 15.98 23.91
C THR A 12 10.49 14.62 23.28
N CYS A 13 9.72 14.27 22.27
CA CYS A 13 9.95 13.09 21.46
C CYS A 13 10.90 13.46 20.32
N ARG A 14 12.00 12.71 20.18
CA ARG A 14 12.98 12.90 19.09
C ARG A 14 12.95 11.73 18.12
N HIS A 15 12.46 10.56 18.53
CA HIS A 15 12.46 9.38 17.70
C HIS A 15 11.33 8.39 18.02
N LEU A 16 10.37 8.30 17.09
CA LEU A 16 9.21 7.42 17.23
C LEU A 16 9.54 6.03 16.67
N LEU A 17 9.12 4.98 17.36
CA LEU A 17 8.88 3.67 16.76
C LEU A 17 7.40 3.54 16.39
N VAL A 18 7.11 3.14 15.17
CA VAL A 18 5.75 2.93 14.67
C VAL A 18 5.59 1.48 14.21
N PRO A 19 5.01 0.58 15.04
CA PRO A 19 4.62 -0.75 14.60
C PRO A 19 3.48 -0.68 13.58
N LEU A 20 3.66 -1.38 12.47
CA LEU A 20 2.70 -1.49 11.37
C LEU A 20 2.11 -2.90 11.35
N ASP A 21 0.79 -2.97 11.45
CA ASP A 21 0.03 -4.20 11.30
C ASP A 21 -0.60 -4.29 9.89
N GLU A 22 -1.31 -5.39 9.66
CA GLU A 22 -1.99 -5.66 8.40
C GLU A 22 -3.47 -5.24 8.42
N THR A 23 -3.82 -4.23 9.22
CA THR A 23 -5.18 -3.68 9.27
C THR A 23 -5.41 -2.64 8.17
N ASP A 24 -6.67 -2.40 7.81
CA ASP A 24 -7.02 -1.32 6.88
C ASP A 24 -6.72 0.08 7.48
N GLU A 25 -6.63 0.16 8.81
CA GLU A 25 -6.32 1.37 9.58
C GLU A 25 -4.81 1.64 9.70
N CYS A 26 -3.95 0.75 9.22
CA CYS A 26 -2.50 0.91 9.25
C CYS A 26 -2.06 2.23 8.59
N MET A 27 -2.68 2.62 7.47
CA MET A 27 -2.38 3.90 6.82
C MET A 27 -2.79 5.12 7.68
N ALA A 28 -3.84 5.03 8.49
CA ALA A 28 -4.20 6.10 9.43
C ALA A 28 -3.18 6.22 10.57
N THR A 29 -2.62 5.08 11.00
CA THR A 29 -1.52 5.05 11.98
C THR A 29 -0.26 5.71 11.41
N ILE A 30 0.09 5.41 10.17
CA ILE A 30 1.22 6.03 9.46
C ILE A 30 1.05 7.55 9.38
N THR A 31 -0.11 8.03 8.92
CA THR A 31 -0.34 9.48 8.76
C THR A 31 -0.35 10.22 10.09
N GLY A 32 -0.97 9.64 11.14
CA GLY A 32 -0.97 10.21 12.49
C GLY A 32 0.43 10.28 13.11
N ALA A 33 1.25 9.22 12.95
CA ALA A 33 2.62 9.20 13.44
C ALA A 33 3.50 10.27 12.77
N ILE A 34 3.32 10.44 11.45
CA ILE A 34 4.03 11.46 10.67
C ILE A 34 3.60 12.86 11.09
N GLU A 35 2.32 13.09 11.36
CA GLU A 35 1.84 14.38 11.87
C GLU A 35 2.48 14.71 13.23
N LEU A 36 2.49 13.76 14.17
CA LEU A 36 3.15 13.94 15.47
C LEU A 36 4.64 14.22 15.31
N ALA A 37 5.33 13.43 14.47
CA ALA A 37 6.76 13.61 14.23
C ALA A 37 7.09 14.98 13.61
N ARG A 38 6.23 15.51 12.71
CA ARG A 38 6.40 16.86 12.17
C ARG A 38 6.24 17.95 13.24
N ILE A 39 5.25 17.81 14.12
CA ILE A 39 5.02 18.75 15.22
C ILE A 39 6.21 18.75 16.20
N ALA A 40 6.75 17.56 16.49
CA ALA A 40 7.86 17.38 17.42
C ALA A 40 9.26 17.58 16.79
N ALA A 41 9.35 17.78 15.46
CA ALA A 41 10.59 17.73 14.70
C ALA A 41 11.41 16.43 14.95
N ALA A 42 10.70 15.31 15.06
CA ALA A 42 11.25 13.99 15.32
C ALA A 42 11.49 13.19 14.04
N ARG A 43 12.31 12.14 14.15
CA ARG A 43 12.43 11.08 13.13
C ARG A 43 11.54 9.88 13.47
N ILE A 44 11.32 9.01 12.49
CA ILE A 44 10.50 7.79 12.65
C ILE A 44 11.31 6.53 12.27
N THR A 45 11.16 5.45 13.04
CA THR A 45 11.46 4.09 12.59
C THR A 45 10.17 3.29 12.49
N PHE A 46 9.89 2.74 11.31
CA PHE A 46 8.78 1.81 11.09
C PHE A 46 9.23 0.36 11.35
N VAL A 47 8.33 -0.48 11.86
CA VAL A 47 8.57 -1.93 11.99
C VAL A 47 7.30 -2.67 11.61
N HIS A 48 7.40 -3.71 10.79
CA HIS A 48 6.23 -4.55 10.50
C HIS A 48 6.04 -5.58 11.62
N VAL A 49 4.82 -5.70 12.12
CA VAL A 49 4.44 -6.64 13.17
C VAL A 49 3.40 -7.60 12.57
N PRO A 50 3.80 -8.84 12.22
CA PRO A 50 2.90 -9.82 11.63
C PRO A 50 1.80 -10.22 12.60
N ARG A 51 0.63 -10.63 12.07
CA ARG A 51 -0.51 -11.03 12.90
C ARG A 51 -0.32 -12.39 13.56
N LEU A 52 0.49 -13.26 12.96
CA LEU A 52 0.75 -14.62 13.43
C LEU A 52 2.22 -14.77 13.86
N ILE A 53 2.46 -15.48 14.96
CA ILE A 53 3.82 -15.74 15.50
C ILE A 53 4.63 -16.62 14.53
N THR A 54 3.97 -17.57 13.86
CA THR A 54 4.54 -18.32 12.74
C THR A 54 4.07 -17.66 11.45
N VAL A 55 4.95 -16.85 10.89
CA VAL A 55 4.76 -16.15 9.62
C VAL A 55 4.92 -17.17 8.48
N PRO A 56 3.86 -17.58 7.75
CA PRO A 56 4.05 -18.31 6.52
C PRO A 56 4.76 -17.39 5.52
N ARG A 57 5.51 -17.97 4.56
CA ARG A 57 6.47 -17.21 3.73
C ARG A 57 5.82 -16.13 2.84
N ASP A 58 4.49 -16.16 2.70
CA ASP A 58 3.63 -15.19 1.99
C ASP A 58 3.50 -13.82 2.70
N GLU A 59 3.85 -13.72 3.98
CA GLU A 59 3.83 -12.46 4.75
C GLU A 59 5.15 -11.65 4.61
N MET A 60 6.26 -12.23 4.13
CA MET A 60 7.53 -11.49 3.94
C MET A 60 7.38 -10.31 2.96
N SER A 61 6.66 -10.53 1.86
CA SER A 61 6.39 -9.47 0.88
C SER A 61 5.32 -8.49 1.37
N ARG A 62 4.46 -8.89 2.31
CA ARG A 62 3.45 -8.01 2.95
C ARG A 62 4.10 -6.98 3.87
N GLY A 63 5.05 -7.40 4.71
CA GLY A 63 5.82 -6.47 5.52
C GLY A 63 6.59 -5.44 4.67
N ARG A 64 7.22 -5.90 3.58
CA ARG A 64 7.93 -5.00 2.63
C ARG A 64 7.00 -4.00 1.95
N GLU A 65 5.79 -4.42 1.57
CA GLU A 65 4.75 -3.53 1.05
C GLU A 65 4.43 -2.41 2.05
N LEU A 66 4.07 -2.76 3.29
CA LEU A 66 3.67 -1.80 4.32
C LEU A 66 4.79 -0.81 4.65
N LEU A 67 6.02 -1.32 4.81
CA LEU A 67 7.19 -0.50 5.10
C LEU A 67 7.52 0.44 3.93
N GLY A 68 7.48 -0.05 2.69
CA GLY A 68 7.72 0.75 1.49
C GLY A 68 6.70 1.89 1.33
N LYS A 69 5.42 1.61 1.60
CA LYS A 69 4.35 2.61 1.65
C LYS A 69 4.61 3.64 2.76
N ALA A 70 4.90 3.20 3.98
CA ALA A 70 5.09 4.09 5.13
C ALA A 70 6.28 5.05 4.93
N GLU A 71 7.42 4.53 4.47
CA GLU A 71 8.58 5.35 4.20
C GLU A 71 8.34 6.35 3.06
N SER A 72 7.58 5.99 2.03
CA SER A 72 7.30 6.90 0.92
C SER A 72 6.45 8.10 1.36
N VAL A 73 5.48 7.88 2.26
CA VAL A 73 4.68 8.96 2.87
C VAL A 73 5.55 9.85 3.76
N ALA A 74 6.38 9.26 4.62
CA ALA A 74 7.27 10.03 5.49
C ALA A 74 8.24 10.91 4.69
N ARG A 75 8.86 10.35 3.63
CA ARG A 75 9.73 11.11 2.72
C ARG A 75 8.98 12.22 1.98
N ALA A 76 7.78 11.96 1.47
CA ALA A 76 6.95 12.97 0.81
C ALA A 76 6.59 14.14 1.74
N LEU A 77 6.42 13.86 3.04
CA LEU A 77 6.08 14.85 4.06
C LEU A 77 7.32 15.40 4.79
N GLY A 78 8.53 15.10 4.32
CA GLY A 78 9.78 15.66 4.85
C GLY A 78 10.18 15.15 6.24
N VAL A 79 9.67 13.99 6.67
CA VAL A 79 10.04 13.37 7.95
C VAL A 79 11.17 12.37 7.73
N PRO A 80 12.32 12.50 8.42
CA PRO A 80 13.37 11.50 8.35
C PRO A 80 12.86 10.15 8.86
N CYS A 81 12.99 9.11 8.04
CA CYS A 81 12.48 7.79 8.36
C CYS A 81 13.47 6.66 8.06
N ALA A 82 13.32 5.57 8.79
CA ALA A 82 13.97 4.28 8.53
C ALA A 82 12.98 3.13 8.77
N SER A 83 13.35 1.93 8.34
CA SER A 83 12.63 0.69 8.64
C SER A 83 13.53 -0.27 9.41
N ALA A 84 12.97 -0.91 10.44
CA ALA A 84 13.60 -1.98 11.20
C ALA A 84 13.31 -3.38 10.62
N GLY A 85 12.57 -3.46 9.50
CA GLY A 85 12.15 -4.72 8.90
C GLY A 85 10.96 -5.35 9.63
N VAL A 86 10.95 -6.68 9.68
CA VAL A 86 9.91 -7.47 10.35
C VAL A 86 10.32 -7.73 11.80
N ALA A 87 9.40 -7.52 12.73
CA ALA A 87 9.59 -7.84 14.14
C ALA A 87 9.73 -9.36 14.32
N GLU A 88 10.76 -9.77 15.04
CA GLU A 88 11.00 -11.19 15.37
C GLU A 88 10.35 -11.55 16.71
N GLY A 89 9.48 -12.56 16.70
CA GLY A 89 8.84 -13.09 17.91
C GLY A 89 7.52 -12.42 18.27
N ASP A 90 7.13 -12.54 19.54
CA ASP A 90 5.86 -12.02 20.05
C ASP A 90 5.84 -10.49 20.10
N ALA A 91 4.78 -9.88 19.58
CA ALA A 91 4.70 -8.43 19.35
C ALA A 91 4.93 -7.57 20.62
N PRO A 92 4.29 -7.86 21.78
CA PRO A 92 4.57 -7.16 23.03
C PRO A 92 6.05 -7.16 23.46
N ALA A 93 6.82 -8.21 23.14
CA ALA A 93 8.24 -8.28 23.46
C ALA A 93 9.13 -7.65 22.36
N ALA A 94 8.79 -7.91 21.09
CA ALA A 94 9.58 -7.50 19.94
C ALA A 94 9.56 -5.98 19.72
N ILE A 95 8.41 -5.32 19.96
CA ILE A 95 8.26 -3.87 19.72
C ILE A 95 9.17 -3.06 20.67
N PRO A 96 9.15 -3.24 22.00
CA PRO A 96 10.07 -2.52 22.88
C PRO A 96 11.55 -2.86 22.65
N ALA A 97 11.87 -4.11 22.31
CA ALA A 97 13.24 -4.50 21.95
C ALA A 97 13.73 -3.76 20.70
N THR A 98 12.89 -3.66 19.68
CA THR A 98 13.16 -2.89 18.45
C THR A 98 13.33 -1.41 18.75
N ALA A 99 12.45 -0.85 19.59
CA ALA A 99 12.53 0.57 20.00
C ALA A 99 13.87 0.87 20.68
N ARG A 100 14.33 0.02 21.60
CA ARG A 100 15.64 0.17 22.25
C ARG A 100 16.79 0.08 21.27
N LYS A 101 16.78 -0.94 20.39
CA LYS A 101 17.82 -1.15 19.37
C LYS A 101 17.95 0.05 18.42
N ALA A 102 16.82 0.65 18.04
CA ALA A 102 16.78 1.83 17.16
C ALA A 102 17.01 3.16 17.90
N GLY A 103 17.02 3.15 19.24
CA GLY A 103 17.10 4.35 20.07
C GLY A 103 15.85 5.23 19.93
N CYS A 104 14.66 4.62 19.90
CA CYS A 104 13.38 5.31 19.94
C CYS A 104 13.01 5.69 21.37
N ASP A 105 12.47 6.89 21.55
CA ASP A 105 12.03 7.43 22.84
C ASP A 105 10.51 7.47 23.01
N LEU A 106 9.77 7.05 21.98
CA LEU A 106 8.32 6.91 22.00
C LEU A 106 7.89 5.73 21.12
N VAL A 107 6.96 4.90 21.59
CA VAL A 107 6.22 3.97 20.73
C VAL A 107 4.87 4.60 20.37
N PHE A 108 4.59 4.73 19.08
CA PHE A 108 3.34 5.27 18.58
C PHE A 108 2.46 4.14 18.05
N ILE A 109 1.29 3.93 18.63
CA ILE A 109 0.38 2.85 18.25
C ILE A 109 -0.93 3.41 17.69
N GLY A 110 -1.46 2.73 16.68
CA GLY A 110 -2.75 3.01 16.10
C GLY A 110 -3.91 2.76 17.07
N ALA A 111 -5.08 3.30 16.73
CA ALA A 111 -6.29 3.12 17.53
C ALA A 111 -6.82 1.67 17.55
N HIS A 112 -6.39 0.84 16.59
CA HIS A 112 -6.93 -0.50 16.34
C HIS A 112 -5.89 -1.60 16.47
N GLY A 113 -5.20 -1.67 17.62
CA GLY A 113 -4.65 -2.94 18.09
C GLY A 113 -5.75 -3.68 18.86
N HIS A 114 -5.91 -5.01 18.68
CA HIS A 114 -6.75 -5.85 19.53
C HIS A 114 -6.63 -5.39 20.99
N GLU A 115 -7.73 -5.04 21.68
CA GLU A 115 -7.66 -4.40 23.02
C GLU A 115 -6.74 -5.15 24.01
N ALA A 116 -6.72 -6.48 23.92
CA ALA A 116 -5.84 -7.34 24.70
C ALA A 116 -4.35 -7.19 24.32
N MET A 117 -4.04 -7.12 23.02
CA MET A 117 -2.68 -6.90 22.50
C MET A 117 -2.19 -5.49 22.86
N THR A 118 -3.04 -4.49 22.71
CA THR A 118 -2.74 -3.09 23.06
C THR A 118 -2.36 -2.96 24.53
N ARG A 119 -3.08 -3.61 25.44
CA ARG A 119 -2.75 -3.59 26.87
C ARG A 119 -1.40 -4.25 27.17
N SER A 120 -1.16 -5.45 26.62
CA SER A 120 0.10 -6.18 26.82
C SER A 120 1.29 -5.40 26.27
N LEU A 121 1.15 -4.83 25.07
CA LEU A 121 2.16 -3.98 24.44
C LEU A 121 2.45 -2.73 25.29
N VAL A 122 1.41 -2.02 25.75
CA VAL A 122 1.58 -0.84 26.60
C VAL A 122 2.32 -1.21 27.89
N GLN A 123 1.94 -2.31 28.53
CA GLN A 123 2.62 -2.80 29.74
C GLN A 123 4.10 -3.12 29.46
N ALA A 124 4.40 -3.83 28.37
CA ALA A 124 5.76 -4.20 28.01
C ALA A 124 6.64 -2.98 27.65
N ALA A 125 6.10 -2.01 26.91
CA ALA A 125 6.79 -0.77 26.57
C ALA A 125 7.06 0.09 27.81
N LEU A 126 6.08 0.23 28.71
CA LEU A 126 6.25 0.96 29.97
C LEU A 126 7.24 0.27 30.91
N ALA A 127 7.17 -1.07 31.03
CA ALA A 127 8.17 -1.86 31.76
C ALA A 127 9.57 -1.71 31.13
N ALA A 128 9.63 -1.44 29.83
CA ALA A 128 10.86 -1.15 29.13
C ALA A 128 11.37 0.31 29.31
N GLY A 129 10.61 1.16 29.99
CA GLY A 129 10.91 2.58 30.20
C GLY A 129 10.63 3.45 28.98
N ILE A 130 9.79 2.98 28.04
CA ILE A 130 9.48 3.69 26.79
C ILE A 130 8.03 4.17 26.86
N PRO A 131 7.79 5.49 26.82
CA PRO A 131 6.45 6.05 26.70
C PRO A 131 5.71 5.50 25.47
N VAL A 132 4.38 5.40 25.59
CA VAL A 132 3.49 4.98 24.50
C VAL A 132 2.50 6.08 24.20
N PHE A 133 2.42 6.49 22.93
CA PHE A 133 1.34 7.33 22.43
C PHE A 133 0.34 6.44 21.68
N ALA A 134 -0.87 6.32 22.21
CA ALA A 134 -1.96 5.63 21.53
C ALA A 134 -2.85 6.65 20.82
N MET A 135 -3.01 6.52 19.51
CA MET A 135 -3.95 7.35 18.77
C MET A 135 -5.36 7.13 19.32
N PRO A 136 -6.12 8.21 19.56
CA PRO A 136 -7.54 8.07 19.86
C PRO A 136 -8.26 7.41 18.68
N GLY A 137 -9.26 6.59 18.98
CA GLY A 137 -10.19 6.08 17.99
C GLY A 137 -10.78 7.24 17.20
N HIS A 138 -10.79 7.13 15.88
CA HIS A 138 -11.45 8.11 15.03
C HIS A 138 -12.90 7.67 14.85
N THR A 139 -13.84 8.60 14.95
CA THR A 139 -15.22 8.32 14.57
C THR A 139 -15.21 7.85 13.12
N PRO A 140 -15.85 6.71 12.77
CA PRO A 140 -15.88 6.25 11.40
C PRO A 140 -16.53 7.32 10.54
N VAL A 141 -15.71 8.02 9.74
CA VAL A 141 -16.21 8.87 8.67
C VAL A 141 -16.77 7.92 7.63
N MET A 142 -18.00 8.16 7.17
CA MET A 142 -18.60 7.36 6.12
C MET A 142 -17.61 7.22 4.96
N PRO A 143 -17.22 5.98 4.58
CA PRO A 143 -16.16 5.78 3.61
C PRO A 143 -16.62 6.34 2.27
N VAL A 144 -15.84 7.27 1.72
CA VAL A 144 -16.07 7.82 0.38
C VAL A 144 -15.92 6.67 -0.63
N PRO A 145 -16.96 6.33 -1.42
CA PRO A 145 -16.93 5.16 -2.29
C PRO A 145 -15.73 5.09 -3.22
N ALA A 146 -15.36 6.21 -3.86
CA ALA A 146 -14.19 6.28 -4.72
C ALA A 146 -12.87 6.01 -3.99
N ILE A 147 -12.72 6.43 -2.72
CA ILE A 147 -11.52 6.14 -1.92
C ILE A 147 -11.41 4.65 -1.64
N ARG A 148 -12.53 4.01 -1.28
CA ARG A 148 -12.57 2.56 -1.09
C ARG A 148 -12.16 1.86 -2.38
N GLU A 149 -12.74 2.25 -3.51
CA GLU A 149 -12.43 1.66 -4.81
C GLU A 149 -10.95 1.80 -5.17
N ILE A 150 -10.33 2.98 -4.98
CA ILE A 150 -8.89 3.17 -5.18
C ILE A 150 -8.06 2.22 -4.31
N ARG A 151 -8.42 2.06 -3.03
CA ARG A 151 -7.71 1.16 -2.11
C ARG A 151 -7.88 -0.31 -2.49
N ASP A 152 -9.08 -0.72 -2.88
CA ASP A 152 -9.36 -2.08 -3.37
C ASP A 152 -8.49 -2.40 -4.60
N GLU A 153 -8.30 -1.41 -5.48
CA GLU A 153 -7.43 -1.50 -6.66
C GLU A 153 -5.95 -1.62 -6.30
N HIS A 154 -5.49 -0.86 -5.32
CA HIS A 154 -4.14 -0.98 -4.79
C HIS A 154 -3.89 -2.32 -4.08
N ARG A 155 -4.87 -2.83 -3.32
CA ARG A 155 -4.78 -4.15 -2.68
C ARG A 155 -4.65 -5.25 -3.72
N ALA A 156 -5.46 -5.22 -4.78
CA ALA A 156 -5.35 -6.19 -5.87
C ALA A 156 -3.97 -6.16 -6.54
N LEU A 157 -3.46 -4.98 -6.89
CA LEU A 157 -2.12 -4.84 -7.47
C LEU A 157 -1.04 -5.35 -6.52
N SER A 158 -1.17 -5.05 -5.23
CA SER A 158 -0.22 -5.51 -4.22
C SER A 158 -0.25 -7.04 -4.07
N THR A 159 -1.43 -7.68 -4.13
CA THR A 159 -1.54 -9.15 -4.13
C THR A 159 -0.86 -9.78 -5.34
N VAL A 160 -1.05 -9.21 -6.55
CA VAL A 160 -0.35 -9.68 -7.76
C VAL A 160 1.17 -9.58 -7.61
N LEU A 161 1.67 -8.46 -7.07
CA LEU A 161 3.11 -8.24 -6.88
C LEU A 161 3.72 -9.14 -5.80
N ARG A 162 3.04 -9.30 -4.66
CA ARG A 162 3.48 -10.21 -3.59
C ARG A 162 3.54 -11.65 -4.11
N ALA A 163 2.49 -12.11 -4.78
CA ALA A 163 2.45 -13.45 -5.36
C ALA A 163 3.59 -13.68 -6.37
N TRP A 164 3.94 -12.66 -7.17
CA TRP A 164 5.06 -12.74 -8.10
C TRP A 164 6.41 -12.86 -7.36
N LEU A 165 6.65 -12.00 -6.37
CA LEU A 165 7.88 -12.01 -5.59
C LEU A 165 8.05 -13.31 -4.79
N ASP A 166 6.97 -13.81 -4.20
CA ASP A 166 7.01 -15.03 -3.39
C ASP A 166 7.28 -16.25 -4.27
N MET A 167 6.72 -16.31 -5.48
CA MET A 167 7.02 -17.33 -6.49
C MET A 167 8.50 -17.32 -6.88
N LEU A 168 9.04 -16.15 -7.22
CA LEU A 168 10.43 -16.02 -7.66
C LEU A 168 11.42 -16.31 -6.52
N THR A 169 11.10 -15.86 -5.31
CA THR A 169 11.90 -16.15 -4.11
C THR A 169 11.90 -17.65 -3.80
N ALA A 170 10.74 -18.32 -3.91
CA ALA A 170 10.65 -19.77 -3.74
C ALA A 170 11.46 -20.53 -4.79
N ALA A 171 11.42 -20.08 -6.04
CA ALA A 171 12.23 -20.67 -7.11
C ALA A 171 13.73 -20.48 -6.86
N ASN A 172 14.14 -19.30 -6.37
CA ASN A 172 15.54 -18.97 -6.11
C ASN A 172 16.10 -19.74 -4.92
N ASP A 173 15.35 -19.84 -3.82
CA ASP A 173 15.84 -20.42 -2.58
C ASP A 173 15.72 -21.94 -2.53
N ARG A 174 14.69 -22.51 -3.19
CA ARG A 174 14.30 -23.92 -3.03
C ARG A 174 14.27 -24.69 -4.34
N GLY A 175 14.64 -24.08 -5.46
CA GLY A 175 14.56 -24.70 -6.77
C GLY A 175 13.13 -25.04 -7.20
N ALA A 176 12.12 -24.36 -6.63
CA ALA A 176 10.74 -24.50 -7.07
C ALA A 176 10.56 -24.02 -8.53
N GLY A 177 9.54 -24.51 -9.23
CA GLY A 177 9.24 -24.05 -10.59
C GLY A 177 8.69 -22.63 -10.59
N ALA A 178 9.17 -21.78 -11.50
CA ALA A 178 8.62 -20.45 -11.77
C ALA A 178 7.75 -20.49 -13.05
N ASN A 179 6.45 -20.24 -12.91
CA ASN A 179 5.51 -20.36 -14.02
C ASN A 179 5.54 -19.11 -14.92
N VAL A 180 6.19 -19.23 -16.08
CA VAL A 180 6.31 -18.13 -17.07
C VAL A 180 4.95 -17.64 -17.56
N GLN A 181 3.97 -18.52 -17.74
CA GLN A 181 2.64 -18.10 -18.19
C GLN A 181 1.92 -17.25 -17.14
N VAL A 182 2.06 -17.57 -15.85
CA VAL A 182 1.57 -16.75 -14.75
C VAL A 182 2.22 -15.38 -14.77
N MET A 183 3.55 -15.30 -14.94
CA MET A 183 4.28 -14.02 -14.99
C MET A 183 3.81 -13.13 -16.15
N ARG A 184 3.61 -13.72 -17.35
CA ARG A 184 3.04 -12.98 -18.49
C ARG A 184 1.63 -12.45 -18.19
N ASN A 185 0.80 -13.21 -17.46
CA ASN A 185 -0.51 -12.75 -17.04
C ASN A 185 -0.45 -11.65 -15.97
N MET A 186 0.54 -11.67 -15.08
CA MET A 186 0.79 -10.60 -14.12
C MET A 186 1.16 -9.29 -14.83
N ILE A 187 2.03 -9.35 -15.85
CA ILE A 187 2.34 -8.18 -16.70
C ILE A 187 1.09 -7.66 -17.40
N ARG A 188 0.31 -8.55 -18.03
CA ARG A 188 -0.96 -8.18 -18.68
C ARG A 188 -1.93 -7.52 -17.71
N PHE A 189 -2.03 -8.01 -16.47
CA PHE A 189 -2.86 -7.40 -15.44
C PHE A 189 -2.42 -5.96 -15.16
N ILE A 190 -1.12 -5.73 -15.00
CA ILE A 190 -0.53 -4.40 -14.76
C ILE A 190 -0.78 -3.44 -15.94
N GLU A 191 -0.65 -3.94 -17.16
CA GLU A 191 -0.88 -3.16 -18.37
C GLU A 191 -2.36 -2.78 -18.52
N ALA A 192 -3.24 -3.79 -18.47
CA ALA A 192 -4.66 -3.61 -18.74
C ALA A 192 -5.39 -2.81 -17.65
N PHE A 193 -4.86 -2.79 -16.42
CA PHE A 193 -5.56 -2.19 -15.30
C PHE A 193 -4.85 -0.97 -14.68
N PRO A 194 -3.76 -1.09 -13.89
CA PRO A 194 -3.01 0.08 -13.38
C PRO A 194 -2.73 1.14 -14.44
N VAL A 195 -2.12 0.73 -15.56
CA VAL A 195 -1.63 1.65 -16.59
C VAL A 195 -2.75 2.16 -17.47
N ALA A 196 -3.57 1.27 -18.06
CA ALA A 196 -4.58 1.69 -19.03
C ALA A 196 -5.83 2.34 -18.42
N ARG A 197 -6.15 2.07 -17.15
CA ARG A 197 -7.46 2.46 -16.56
C ARG A 197 -7.34 3.24 -15.26
N HIS A 198 -6.66 2.67 -14.28
CA HIS A 198 -6.61 3.21 -12.93
C HIS A 198 -5.87 4.56 -12.88
N HIS A 199 -4.68 4.68 -13.47
CA HIS A 199 -3.96 5.96 -13.52
C HIS A 199 -4.72 7.05 -14.31
N PRO A 200 -5.18 6.83 -15.56
CA PRO A 200 -5.90 7.85 -16.31
C PRO A 200 -7.18 8.31 -15.60
N ARG A 201 -7.93 7.39 -14.98
CA ARG A 201 -9.14 7.76 -14.23
C ARG A 201 -8.80 8.65 -13.04
N LYS A 202 -7.81 8.31 -12.21
CA LYS A 202 -7.39 9.14 -11.06
C LYS A 202 -6.98 10.54 -11.51
N GLN A 203 -6.16 10.65 -12.55
CA GLN A 203 -5.69 11.94 -13.07
C GLN A 203 -6.88 12.80 -13.56
N ALA A 204 -7.77 12.20 -14.36
CA ALA A 204 -8.91 12.91 -14.94
C ALA A 204 -9.96 13.35 -13.90
N CYS A 205 -10.30 12.50 -12.93
CA CYS A 205 -11.43 12.77 -12.03
C CYS A 205 -11.02 13.30 -10.65
N LEU A 206 -9.88 12.88 -10.10
CA LEU A 206 -9.45 13.23 -8.74
C LEU A 206 -8.41 14.37 -8.74
N TYR A 207 -7.30 14.20 -9.46
CA TYR A 207 -6.17 15.13 -9.37
C TYR A 207 -6.55 16.53 -9.88
N GLY A 208 -7.17 16.61 -11.06
CA GLY A 208 -7.62 17.89 -11.61
C GLY A 208 -8.62 18.62 -10.71
N ARG A 209 -9.44 17.90 -9.92
CA ARG A 209 -10.34 18.51 -8.93
C ARG A 209 -9.58 19.05 -7.74
N LEU A 210 -8.63 18.28 -7.22
CA LEU A 210 -7.83 18.67 -6.07
C LEU A 210 -7.01 19.93 -6.36
N ARG A 211 -6.37 20.02 -7.54
CA ARG A 211 -5.63 21.21 -7.98
C ARG A 211 -6.49 22.49 -8.00
N ARG A 212 -7.77 22.37 -8.34
CA ARG A 212 -8.70 23.52 -8.31
C ARG A 212 -9.08 23.97 -6.90
N ARG A 213 -8.88 23.12 -5.88
CA ARG A 213 -9.22 23.43 -4.49
C ARG A 213 -8.02 23.86 -3.66
N THR A 214 -6.82 23.43 -4.01
CA THR A 214 -5.59 23.76 -3.27
C THR A 214 -4.35 23.58 -4.12
N ALA A 215 -3.36 24.44 -3.92
CA ALA A 215 -2.02 24.29 -4.51
C ALA A 215 -1.05 23.48 -3.63
N ARG A 216 -1.47 23.12 -2.39
CA ARG A 216 -0.59 22.47 -1.40
C ARG A 216 -0.09 21.09 -1.80
N THR A 217 -0.77 20.42 -2.72
CA THR A 217 -0.44 19.08 -3.20
C THR A 217 0.14 19.09 -4.61
N ASP A 218 0.32 20.25 -5.24
CA ASP A 218 0.68 20.31 -6.66
C ASP A 218 2.00 19.62 -6.97
N ALA A 219 3.04 19.85 -6.16
CA ALA A 219 4.34 19.21 -6.34
C ALA A 219 4.28 17.67 -6.20
N GLU A 220 3.45 17.15 -5.29
CA GLU A 220 3.27 15.71 -5.12
C GLU A 220 2.43 15.10 -6.25
N LEU A 221 1.42 15.82 -6.75
CA LEU A 221 0.66 15.40 -7.92
C LEU A 221 1.54 15.37 -9.18
N ASP A 222 2.41 16.36 -9.37
CA ASP A 222 3.37 16.40 -10.49
C ASP A 222 4.36 15.22 -10.42
N GLU A 223 4.84 14.86 -9.22
CA GLU A 223 5.70 13.69 -9.03
C GLU A 223 4.95 12.38 -9.31
N LEU A 224 3.70 12.24 -8.85
CA LEU A 224 2.88 11.05 -9.09
C LEU A 224 2.55 10.85 -10.57
N GLU A 225 2.21 11.92 -11.29
CA GLU A 225 1.97 11.87 -12.74
C GLU A 225 3.24 11.41 -13.49
N ARG A 226 4.42 11.94 -13.14
CA ARG A 226 5.72 11.44 -13.68
C ARG A 226 6.03 10.01 -13.27
N GLN A 227 5.59 9.56 -12.10
CA GLN A 227 5.72 8.15 -11.70
C GLN A 227 4.78 7.26 -12.52
N HIS A 228 3.54 7.66 -12.82
CA HIS A 228 2.65 6.87 -13.69
C HIS A 228 3.23 6.69 -15.10
N GLU A 229 3.88 7.71 -15.67
CA GLU A 229 4.59 7.61 -16.94
C GLU A 229 5.76 6.61 -16.89
N ARG A 230 6.58 6.68 -15.82
CA ARG A 230 7.65 5.69 -15.58
C ARG A 230 7.10 4.28 -15.38
N ASN A 231 5.93 4.13 -14.76
CA ASN A 231 5.28 2.84 -14.59
C ASN A 231 4.97 2.17 -15.93
N ALA A 232 4.54 2.94 -16.93
CA ALA A 232 4.31 2.41 -18.27
C ALA A 232 5.61 1.92 -18.93
N GLN A 233 6.73 2.62 -18.70
CA GLN A 233 8.04 2.22 -19.23
C GLN A 233 8.57 0.93 -18.59
N TRP A 234 8.24 0.66 -17.32
CA TRP A 234 8.59 -0.58 -16.63
C TRP A 234 8.01 -1.83 -17.29
N LEU A 235 6.86 -1.74 -17.97
CA LEU A 235 6.23 -2.90 -18.61
C LEU A 235 7.14 -3.54 -19.67
N GLY A 236 7.84 -2.74 -20.47
CA GLY A 236 8.80 -3.24 -21.45
C GLY A 236 9.97 -3.96 -20.77
N ALA A 237 10.53 -3.36 -19.73
CA ALA A 237 11.66 -3.93 -18.97
C ALA A 237 11.30 -5.23 -18.25
N LEU A 238 10.07 -5.34 -17.71
CA LEU A 238 9.56 -6.56 -17.09
C LEU A 238 9.30 -7.66 -18.12
N THR A 239 8.72 -7.30 -19.26
CA THR A 239 8.47 -8.24 -20.36
C THR A 239 9.78 -8.84 -20.86
N GLU A 240 10.77 -7.98 -21.15
CA GLU A 240 12.10 -8.42 -21.56
C GLU A 240 12.75 -9.36 -20.53
N ALA A 241 12.63 -9.05 -19.24
CA ALA A 241 13.17 -9.88 -18.17
C ALA A 241 12.50 -11.26 -18.09
N VAL A 242 11.17 -11.31 -18.22
CA VAL A 242 10.41 -12.57 -18.22
C VAL A 242 10.77 -13.42 -19.43
N GLU A 243 10.88 -12.82 -20.62
CA GLU A 243 11.24 -13.56 -21.83
C GLU A 243 12.70 -14.03 -21.82
N ARG A 244 13.64 -13.23 -21.28
CA ARG A 244 15.02 -13.66 -21.06
C ARG A 244 15.09 -14.87 -20.12
N PHE A 245 14.35 -14.84 -19.01
CA PHE A 245 14.27 -15.99 -18.11
C PHE A 245 13.65 -17.22 -18.80
N ALA A 246 12.58 -17.03 -19.57
CA ALA A 246 11.94 -18.10 -20.34
C ALA A 246 12.89 -18.77 -21.35
N ALA A 247 13.86 -18.01 -21.88
CA ALA A 247 14.91 -18.50 -22.77
C ALA A 247 16.12 -19.14 -22.03
N GLY A 248 16.04 -19.35 -20.71
CA GLY A 248 17.11 -19.96 -19.91
C GLY A 248 18.05 -18.96 -19.22
N GLY A 249 17.67 -17.67 -19.17
CA GLY A 249 18.40 -16.64 -18.44
C GLY A 249 18.36 -16.78 -16.91
N PRO A 250 19.16 -15.99 -16.18
CA PRO A 250 19.30 -16.11 -14.74
C PRO A 250 18.07 -15.63 -13.96
N LEU A 251 17.54 -16.49 -13.08
CA LEU A 251 16.40 -16.17 -12.21
C LEU A 251 16.66 -14.95 -11.30
N ALA A 252 17.88 -14.79 -10.80
CA ALA A 252 18.25 -13.69 -9.92
C ALA A 252 18.10 -12.30 -10.59
N GLU A 253 18.33 -12.20 -11.90
CA GLU A 253 18.14 -10.95 -12.64
C GLU A 253 16.65 -10.60 -12.75
N LEU A 254 15.81 -11.58 -13.05
CA LEU A 254 14.36 -11.41 -13.09
C LEU A 254 13.83 -11.01 -11.71
N LEU A 255 14.24 -11.72 -10.65
CA LEU A 255 13.85 -11.41 -9.27
C LEU A 255 14.24 -9.98 -8.89
N GLY A 256 15.47 -9.55 -9.18
CA GLY A 256 15.91 -8.18 -8.89
C GLY A 256 15.10 -7.11 -9.64
N LYS A 257 14.70 -7.37 -10.90
CA LYS A 257 13.86 -6.44 -11.67
C LYS A 257 12.43 -6.36 -11.13
N VAL A 258 11.83 -7.50 -10.79
CA VAL A 258 10.48 -7.54 -10.19
C VAL A 258 10.47 -6.90 -8.81
N ASP A 259 11.52 -7.11 -8.01
CA ASP A 259 11.66 -6.49 -6.69
C ASP A 259 11.75 -4.96 -6.78
N HIS A 260 12.60 -4.42 -7.66
CA HIS A 260 12.66 -2.97 -7.90
C HIS A 260 11.32 -2.39 -8.38
N TYR A 261 10.62 -3.09 -9.26
CA TYR A 261 9.30 -2.66 -9.72
C TYR A 261 8.27 -2.66 -8.58
N ALA A 262 8.24 -3.71 -7.76
CA ALA A 262 7.32 -3.78 -6.63
C ALA A 262 7.58 -2.65 -5.62
N GLN A 263 8.83 -2.40 -5.26
CA GLN A 263 9.21 -1.28 -4.38
C GLN A 263 8.77 0.07 -4.95
N PHE A 264 8.95 0.28 -6.26
CA PHE A 264 8.51 1.49 -6.95
C PHE A 264 6.98 1.68 -6.85
N VAL A 265 6.21 0.63 -7.14
CA VAL A 265 4.74 0.67 -7.10
C VAL A 265 4.22 0.87 -5.67
N TRP A 266 4.79 0.18 -4.69
CA TRP A 266 4.42 0.36 -3.27
C TRP A 266 4.70 1.79 -2.79
N ALA A 267 5.84 2.37 -3.17
CA ALA A 267 6.14 3.75 -2.82
C ALA A 267 5.13 4.74 -3.44
N LEU A 268 4.75 4.53 -4.70
CA LEU A 268 3.74 5.33 -5.40
C LEU A 268 2.39 5.25 -4.69
N MET A 269 1.88 4.04 -4.43
CA MET A 269 0.60 3.83 -3.75
C MET A 269 0.61 4.41 -2.34
N GLY A 270 1.73 4.31 -1.62
CA GLY A 270 1.90 4.93 -0.30
C GLY A 270 1.67 6.44 -0.35
N ARG A 271 2.29 7.14 -1.30
CA ARG A 271 2.10 8.60 -1.48
C ARG A 271 0.66 8.95 -1.82
N GLU A 272 0.02 8.18 -2.69
CA GLU A 272 -1.38 8.40 -3.01
C GLU A 272 -2.28 8.22 -1.78
N GLU A 273 -2.16 7.10 -1.09
CA GLU A 273 -3.01 6.76 0.06
C GLU A 273 -2.74 7.61 1.30
N GLY A 274 -1.48 8.01 1.53
CA GLY A 274 -1.04 8.71 2.74
C GLY A 274 -0.87 10.22 2.58
N VAL A 275 -0.83 10.75 1.36
CA VAL A 275 -0.70 12.20 1.10
C VAL A 275 -1.89 12.73 0.30
N ILE A 276 -2.19 12.12 -0.85
CA ILE A 276 -3.20 12.66 -1.77
C ILE A 276 -4.63 12.39 -1.30
N LEU A 277 -4.96 11.16 -0.88
CA LEU A 277 -6.32 10.85 -0.42
C LEU A 277 -6.70 11.64 0.84
N PRO A 278 -5.84 11.79 1.87
CA PRO A 278 -6.15 12.63 3.02
C PRO A 278 -6.32 14.11 2.65
N ALA A 279 -5.50 14.63 1.73
CA ALA A 279 -5.67 15.99 1.23
C ALA A 279 -6.98 16.15 0.45
N ALA A 280 -7.33 15.18 -0.40
CA ALA A 280 -8.61 15.17 -1.11
C ALA A 280 -9.79 15.20 -0.15
N GLN A 281 -9.78 14.39 0.91
CA GLN A 281 -10.83 14.40 1.94
C GLN A 281 -10.93 15.75 2.66
N ARG A 282 -9.81 16.45 2.82
CA ARG A 282 -9.76 17.76 3.49
C ARG A 282 -10.24 18.92 2.62
N TYR A 283 -9.93 18.91 1.32
CA TYR A 283 -10.13 20.08 0.45
C TYR A 283 -11.26 19.94 -0.56
N LEU A 284 -11.67 18.72 -0.90
CA LEU A 284 -12.77 18.50 -1.83
C LEU A 284 -14.12 18.69 -1.14
N THR A 285 -15.06 19.29 -1.87
CA THR A 285 -16.44 19.45 -1.41
C THR A 285 -17.27 18.21 -1.71
N GLU A 286 -18.45 18.10 -1.11
CA GLU A 286 -19.43 17.05 -1.41
C GLU A 286 -19.75 16.97 -2.92
N ALA A 287 -19.99 18.12 -3.57
CA ALA A 287 -20.25 18.18 -5.01
C ALA A 287 -19.05 17.76 -5.90
N ASP A 288 -17.82 17.81 -5.37
CA ASP A 288 -16.66 17.22 -6.06
C ASP A 288 -16.67 15.70 -5.92
N TRP A 289 -16.97 15.21 -4.71
CA TRP A 289 -17.09 13.78 -4.44
C TRP A 289 -18.21 13.11 -5.22
N ASP A 290 -19.37 13.75 -5.39
CA ASP A 290 -20.46 13.23 -6.23
C ASP A 290 -19.97 12.95 -7.66
N LYS A 291 -19.21 13.89 -8.23
CA LYS A 291 -18.66 13.76 -9.59
C LYS A 291 -17.58 12.70 -9.67
N ILE A 292 -16.76 12.54 -8.63
CA ILE A 292 -15.75 11.50 -8.56
C ILE A 292 -16.42 10.13 -8.45
N ASN A 293 -17.37 9.97 -7.53
CA ASN A 293 -18.11 8.72 -7.34
C ASN A 293 -18.81 8.30 -8.63
N ALA A 294 -19.52 9.21 -9.31
CA ALA A 294 -20.15 8.93 -10.60
C ALA A 294 -19.15 8.46 -11.67
N ALA A 295 -17.94 9.04 -11.71
CA ALA A 295 -16.89 8.61 -12.63
C ALA A 295 -16.39 7.18 -12.30
N TYR A 296 -16.25 6.83 -11.03
CA TYR A 296 -15.86 5.48 -10.60
C TYR A 296 -16.97 4.45 -10.84
N ASP A 297 -18.23 4.82 -10.61
CA ASP A 297 -19.40 3.95 -10.87
C ASP A 297 -19.56 3.66 -12.37
N SER A 298 -19.46 4.69 -13.22
CA SER A 298 -19.59 4.54 -14.68
C SER A 298 -18.50 3.67 -15.29
N ALA A 299 -17.30 3.69 -14.71
CA ALA A 299 -16.16 2.87 -15.14
C ALA A 299 -16.27 1.41 -14.67
N ASN A 300 -17.20 1.13 -13.73
CA ASN A 300 -17.38 -0.16 -13.07
C ASN A 300 -18.87 -0.59 -13.08
N PRO A 301 -19.50 -0.77 -14.25
CA PRO A 301 -20.89 -1.22 -14.30
C PRO A 301 -21.02 -2.58 -13.62
N VAL A 302 -21.93 -2.69 -12.64
CA VAL A 302 -22.26 -3.96 -11.99
C VAL A 302 -22.90 -4.86 -13.05
N ALA A 303 -22.30 -6.02 -13.31
CA ALA A 303 -22.92 -7.03 -14.17
C ALA A 303 -24.29 -7.41 -13.59
N ALA A 304 -25.33 -7.47 -14.43
CA ALA A 304 -26.65 -7.87 -13.98
C ALA A 304 -26.60 -9.28 -13.36
N PRO A 305 -27.34 -9.56 -12.27
CA PRO A 305 -27.40 -10.89 -11.69
C PRO A 305 -27.83 -11.91 -12.76
N GLY A 306 -26.97 -12.88 -13.07
CA GLY A 306 -27.25 -13.96 -14.02
C GLY A 306 -26.56 -13.85 -15.39
N THR A 307 -25.81 -12.79 -15.68
CA THR A 307 -24.95 -12.76 -16.88
C THR A 307 -23.66 -13.52 -16.58
N ARG A 308 -23.57 -14.80 -16.99
CA ARG A 308 -22.27 -15.47 -17.08
C ARG A 308 -21.46 -14.76 -18.15
N ALA A 309 -20.46 -13.97 -17.73
CA ALA A 309 -19.38 -13.55 -18.60
C ALA A 309 -18.67 -14.83 -19.04
N GLY A 310 -18.97 -15.27 -20.27
CA GLY A 310 -18.48 -16.49 -20.89
C GLY A 310 -17.89 -16.19 -22.27
N GLY A 311 -17.12 -15.10 -22.37
CA GLY A 311 -16.36 -14.74 -23.55
C GLY A 311 -14.95 -15.31 -23.53
N HIS A 312 -14.27 -15.33 -24.69
CA HIS A 312 -12.86 -15.69 -24.80
C HIS A 312 -11.93 -14.70 -24.05
N GLU A 313 -12.42 -13.48 -23.78
CA GLU A 313 -11.75 -12.43 -22.99
C GLU A 313 -11.81 -12.71 -21.48
N ASP A 314 -12.86 -13.37 -20.96
CA ASP A 314 -12.95 -13.75 -19.53
C ASP A 314 -11.88 -14.77 -19.12
N ARG A 315 -11.39 -15.57 -20.09
CA ARG A 315 -10.35 -16.58 -19.85
C ARG A 315 -8.93 -16.04 -19.77
N GLN A 316 -8.72 -14.75 -20.07
CA GLN A 316 -7.38 -14.18 -20.19
C GLN A 316 -6.63 -14.18 -18.85
N PHE A 317 -7.35 -14.08 -17.74
CA PHE A 317 -6.78 -14.05 -16.38
C PHE A 317 -6.97 -15.36 -15.60
N ASP A 318 -7.56 -16.40 -16.18
CA ASP A 318 -7.86 -17.66 -15.48
C ASP A 318 -6.63 -18.25 -14.78
N THR A 319 -5.49 -18.29 -15.47
CA THR A 319 -4.24 -18.82 -14.89
C THR A 319 -3.72 -17.95 -13.75
N LEU A 320 -3.92 -16.63 -13.81
CA LEU A 320 -3.56 -15.73 -12.72
C LEU A 320 -4.50 -15.92 -11.53
N LEU A 321 -5.82 -15.93 -11.77
CA LEU A 321 -6.84 -16.08 -10.74
C LEU A 321 -6.71 -17.42 -10.02
N ALA A 322 -6.47 -18.51 -10.75
CA ALA A 322 -6.19 -19.81 -10.16
C ALA A 322 -4.90 -19.81 -9.32
N PHE A 323 -3.88 -19.08 -9.75
CA PHE A 323 -2.59 -18.99 -9.04
C PHE A 323 -2.69 -18.24 -7.71
N ILE A 324 -3.55 -17.24 -7.62
CA ILE A 324 -3.68 -16.39 -6.42
C ILE A 324 -4.91 -16.71 -5.56
N ALA A 325 -5.69 -17.74 -5.90
CA ALA A 325 -7.02 -17.98 -5.33
C ALA A 325 -7.04 -18.07 -3.79
N ASP A 326 -5.97 -18.61 -3.20
CA ASP A 326 -5.84 -18.78 -1.75
C ASP A 326 -5.18 -17.59 -1.04
N LEU A 327 -4.82 -16.53 -1.77
CA LEU A 327 -4.14 -15.36 -1.22
C LEU A 327 -5.15 -14.33 -0.69
N PRO A 328 -4.79 -13.56 0.34
CA PRO A 328 -5.57 -12.39 0.77
C PRO A 328 -5.83 -11.43 -0.39
N ASP A 329 -7.02 -10.85 -0.43
CA ASP A 329 -7.50 -9.93 -1.48
C ASP A 329 -7.63 -10.57 -2.89
N ALA A 330 -7.63 -11.90 -3.03
CA ALA A 330 -7.92 -12.57 -4.32
C ALA A 330 -9.25 -12.13 -4.93
N ASP A 331 -10.28 -11.89 -4.11
CA ASP A 331 -11.58 -11.35 -4.53
C ASP A 331 -11.45 -9.95 -5.16
N CYS A 332 -10.53 -9.11 -4.66
CA CYS A 332 -10.27 -7.81 -5.25
C CYS A 332 -9.70 -7.97 -6.67
N VAL A 333 -8.77 -8.91 -6.87
CA VAL A 333 -8.20 -9.19 -8.19
C VAL A 333 -9.26 -9.77 -9.13
N ALA A 334 -10.05 -10.73 -8.68
CA ALA A 334 -11.14 -11.34 -9.47
C ALA A 334 -12.16 -10.30 -9.95
N ARG A 335 -12.58 -9.39 -9.05
CA ARG A 335 -13.50 -8.30 -9.37
C ARG A 335 -12.91 -7.29 -10.36
N ILE A 336 -11.60 -7.06 -10.33
CA ILE A 336 -10.93 -6.17 -11.28
C ILE A 336 -10.79 -6.83 -12.65
N CYS A 337 -10.40 -8.11 -12.68
CA CYS A 337 -10.29 -8.89 -13.91
C CYS A 337 -11.63 -8.97 -14.66
N SER A 338 -12.75 -9.19 -13.95
CA SER A 338 -14.08 -9.25 -14.57
C SER A 338 -14.52 -7.91 -15.20
N ARG A 339 -13.97 -6.78 -14.75
CA ARG A 339 -14.21 -5.48 -15.36
C ARG A 339 -13.34 -5.23 -16.59
N ALA A 340 -12.23 -5.96 -16.77
CA ALA A 340 -11.33 -5.81 -17.91
C ALA A 340 -11.90 -6.47 -19.18
N GLY A 341 -12.63 -7.58 -19.04
CA GLY A 341 -13.28 -8.30 -20.14
C GLY A 341 -14.43 -7.56 -20.83
N ASN A 342 -14.85 -6.39 -20.32
CA ASN A 342 -15.97 -5.62 -20.89
C ASN A 342 -15.54 -4.47 -21.82
N VAL A 343 -14.24 -4.28 -22.05
CA VAL A 343 -13.72 -3.21 -22.92
C VAL A 343 -12.82 -3.84 -23.98
N SER A 344 -13.41 -4.26 -25.10
CA SER A 344 -12.64 -4.67 -26.28
C SER A 344 -11.65 -3.57 -26.64
N VAL A 345 -10.37 -3.86 -26.49
CA VAL A 345 -9.30 -2.99 -26.96
C VAL A 345 -9.33 -3.03 -28.49
N ARG A 346 -9.93 -2.01 -29.12
CA ARG A 346 -9.73 -1.73 -30.54
C ARG A 346 -8.29 -1.28 -30.74
N PHE A 347 -7.38 -2.21 -31.00
CA PHE A 347 -6.14 -1.88 -31.67
C PHE A 347 -6.45 -1.72 -33.17
N SER A 348 -6.19 -0.53 -33.70
CA SER A 348 -6.11 -0.26 -35.14
C SER A 348 -4.68 -0.44 -35.61
#